data_AF-A0A967MK10-F1
#
_entry.id   AF-A0A967MK10-F1
#
_cell.length_a   1.000
_cell.length_b   1.000
_cell.length_c   1.000
_cell.angle_alpha   90.00
_cell.angle_beta   90.00
_cell.angle_gamma   90.00
#
_symmetry.space_group_name_H-M   'P 1'
#
loop_
_entity.id
_entity.type
_entity.pdbx_description
1 polymer ?
#
loop_
_entity_poly.entity_id
_entity_poly.type
_entity_poly.pdbx_seq_one_letter_code
_entity_poly.pdbx_strand_id
1 'polypeptide(L)' 'MTSDDVLHNFWIPALNGKRYLIPGQETILRLQADEPGEYWGHCAEFCGLSHSLMRARVLALPPDEFDRW' A
#
# COMPACT_ATOMS: atom_id res chain seq x y z
N MET A 1 7.08 6.25 4.68
CA MET A 1 5.93 5.54 5.26
C MET A 1 6.38 4.94 6.57
N THR A 2 5.57 5.08 7.62
CA THR A 2 5.79 4.47 8.94
C THR A 2 4.47 3.92 9.49
N SER A 3 4.50 3.36 10.69
CA SER A 3 3.31 2.93 11.44
C SER A 3 3.17 3.75 12.73
N ASP A 4 1.93 4.04 13.11
CA ASP A 4 1.62 4.78 14.35
C ASP A 4 1.41 3.86 15.57
N ASP A 5 1.20 2.56 15.36
CA ASP A 5 0.83 1.62 16.42
C ASP A 5 1.74 0.38 16.49
N VAL A 6 1.52 -0.61 15.62
CA VAL A 6 2.18 -1.92 15.60
C VAL A 6 2.83 -2.16 14.25
N LEU A 7 3.44 -3.33 14.08
CA LEU A 7 4.04 -3.69 12.81
C LEU A 7 2.96 -3.97 11.77
N HIS A 8 3.09 -3.34 10.59
CA HIS A 8 2.29 -3.66 9.41
C HIS A 8 3.19 -3.99 8.24
N ASN A 9 2.60 -4.47 7.15
CA ASN A 9 3.31 -4.66 5.89
C ASN A 9 2.42 -4.23 4.73
N PHE A 10 2.79 -3.12 4.08
CA PHE A 10 2.06 -2.61 2.94
C PHE A 10 2.42 -3.40 1.69
N TRP A 11 1.42 -4.00 1.05
CA TRP A 11 1.60 -4.87 -0.10
C TRP A 11 0.46 -4.74 -1.12
N ILE A 12 0.83 -4.43 -2.37
CA ILE A 12 -0.05 -4.45 -3.54
C ILE A 12 0.45 -5.56 -4.48
N PRO A 13 -0.12 -6.78 -4.48
CA PRO A 13 0.44 -7.93 -5.20
C PRO A 13 0.69 -7.68 -6.69
N ALA A 14 -0.24 -7.00 -7.37
CA ALA A 14 -0.17 -6.73 -8.80
C ALA A 14 0.88 -5.69 -9.19
N LEU A 15 1.31 -4.81 -8.28
CA LEU A 15 2.36 -3.81 -8.51
C LEU A 15 3.73 -4.27 -8.01
N ASN A 16 3.80 -5.50 -7.48
CA ASN A 16 4.97 -6.05 -6.81
C ASN A 16 5.47 -5.17 -5.63
N GLY A 17 6.47 -5.66 -4.91
CA GLY A 17 7.06 -4.95 -3.78
C GLY A 17 6.18 -4.99 -2.53
N LYS A 18 6.81 -5.30 -1.41
CA LYS A 18 6.17 -5.23 -0.09
C LYS A 18 7.14 -4.60 0.89
N ARG A 19 6.61 -3.91 1.89
CA ARG A 19 7.46 -3.23 2.86
C ARG A 19 6.85 -3.21 4.24
N TYR A 20 7.66 -3.60 5.22
CA TYR A 20 7.33 -3.43 6.63
C TYR A 20 7.21 -1.95 6.98
N LEU A 21 6.19 -1.64 7.77
CA LEU A 21 5.98 -0.36 8.44
C LEU A 21 6.25 -0.59 9.92
N ILE A 22 7.44 -0.20 10.35
CA ILE A 22 7.90 -0.37 11.74
C ILE A 22 7.67 0.96 12.45
N PRO A 23 6.97 0.98 13.61
CA PRO A 23 6.77 2.21 14.36
C PRO A 23 8.07 2.96 14.66
N GLY A 24 8.09 4.26 14.37
CA GLY A 24 9.26 5.12 14.56
C GLY A 24 10.36 4.98 13.50
N GLN A 25 10.17 4.16 12.46
CA GLN A 25 11.09 4.05 11.33
C GLN A 25 10.42 4.49 10.02
N GLU A 26 11.09 5.38 9.30
CA GLU A 26 10.67 5.76 7.97
C GLU A 26 11.16 4.75 6.93
N THR A 27 10.25 4.31 6.09
CA THR A 27 10.55 3.36 5.03
C THR A 27 10.00 3.83 3.68
N ILE A 28 10.78 3.58 2.63
CA ILE A 28 10.42 3.93 1.25
C ILE A 28 10.06 2.64 0.51
N LEU A 29 8.93 2.67 -0.18
CA LEU A 29 8.54 1.70 -1.19
C LEU A 29 8.33 2.45 -2.50
N ARG A 30 8.97 2.01 -3.56
CA ARG A 30 8.75 2.55 -4.91
C ARG A 30 7.87 1.56 -5.66
N LEU A 31 6.78 2.05 -6.21
CA LEU A 31 5.81 1.29 -7.00
C LEU A 31 5.65 1.97 -8.36
N GLN A 32 5.35 1.17 -9.37
CA GLN A 32 4.98 1.65 -10.70
C GLN A 32 3.80 0.81 -11.19
N ALA A 33 2.78 1.47 -11.73
CA ALA A 33 1.71 0.85 -12.47
C ALA A 33 1.92 1.17 -13.94
N ASP A 34 2.09 0.15 -14.76
CA ASP A 34 2.35 0.33 -16.20
C ASP A 34 1.07 0.61 -16.99
N GLU A 35 -0.10 0.27 -16.43
CA GLU A 35 -1.41 0.48 -17.02
C GLU A 35 -2.33 1.21 -16.03
N PRO A 36 -3.25 2.09 -16.49
CA PRO A 36 -4.31 2.61 -15.64
C PRO A 36 -5.20 1.48 -15.11
N GLY A 37 -5.66 1.62 -13.86
CA GLY A 37 -6.52 0.62 -13.26
C GLY A 37 -6.60 0.67 -11.75
N GLU A 38 -7.37 -0.27 -11.20
CA GLU A 38 -7.55 -0.46 -9.78
C GLU A 38 -6.74 -1.68 -9.30
N TYR A 39 -5.86 -1.45 -8.32
CA TYR A 39 -5.00 -2.45 -7.74
C TYR A 39 -5.32 -2.63 -6.26
N TRP A 40 -5.71 -3.84 -5.89
CA TRP A 40 -6.03 -4.18 -4.51
C TRP A 40 -4.79 -4.58 -3.72
N GLY A 41 -4.75 -4.17 -2.47
CA GLY A 41 -3.71 -4.49 -1.51
C GLY A 41 -4.26 -4.92 -0.17
N HIS A 42 -3.37 -5.51 0.62
CA HIS A 42 -3.68 -6.03 1.95
C HIS A 42 -2.52 -5.75 2.90
N CYS A 43 -2.82 -5.65 4.20
CA CYS A 43 -1.76 -5.79 5.19
C CYS A 43 -1.21 -7.22 5.13
N ALA A 44 0.09 -7.36 4.89
CA ALA A 44 0.76 -8.66 4.73
C ALA A 44 1.48 -9.14 6.01
N GLU A 45 1.23 -8.48 7.15
CA GLU A 45 1.76 -8.85 8.46
C GLU A 45 0.64 -8.80 9.50
N PHE A 46 0.56 -9.81 10.35
CA PHE A 46 -0.45 -9.85 11.41
C PHE A 46 -0.33 -8.63 12.33
N CYS A 47 -1.36 -7.78 12.32
CA CYS A 47 -1.38 -6.51 13.04
C CYS A 47 -2.53 -6.40 14.06
N GLY A 48 -3.17 -7.52 14.42
CA GLY A 48 -4.23 -7.58 15.43
C GLY A 48 -5.53 -8.19 14.94
N LEU A 49 -6.60 -8.06 15.74
CA LEU A 49 -7.88 -8.76 15.52
C LEU A 49 -8.56 -8.37 14.19
N SER A 50 -8.41 -7.11 13.77
CA SER A 50 -9.00 -6.61 12.52
C SER A 50 -8.06 -6.75 11.31
N HIS A 51 -6.95 -7.48 11.44
CA HIS A 51 -5.94 -7.62 10.39
C HIS A 51 -6.51 -8.02 9.03
N SER A 52 -7.42 -9.00 8.99
CA SER A 52 -8.05 -9.46 7.74
C SER A 52 -8.94 -8.43 7.05
N LEU A 53 -9.36 -7.39 7.78
CA LEU A 53 -10.19 -6.30 7.26
C LEU A 53 -9.34 -5.14 6.73
N MET A 54 -8.03 -5.11 7.03
CA MET A 54 -7.12 -4.05 6.63
C MET A 54 -6.70 -4.21 5.17
N ARG A 55 -7.43 -3.51 4.29
CA ARG A 55 -7.24 -3.53 2.84
C ARG A 55 -6.80 -2.15 2.35
N ALA A 56 -6.04 -2.14 1.27
CA ALA A 56 -5.63 -0.95 0.54
C ALA A 56 -6.16 -1.02 -0.89
N ARG A 57 -6.33 0.15 -1.50
CA ARG A 57 -6.69 0.29 -2.90
C ARG A 57 -5.83 1.38 -3.52
N VAL A 58 -5.18 1.05 -4.63
CA VAL A 58 -4.41 2.00 -5.43
C VAL A 58 -5.16 2.19 -6.75
N LEU A 59 -5.41 3.46 -7.09
CA LEU A 59 -5.97 3.84 -8.38
C LEU A 59 -4.84 4.46 -9.21
N ALA A 60 -4.43 3.78 -10.27
CA ALA A 60 -3.55 4.34 -11.27
C ALA A 60 -4.43 5.02 -12.33
N LEU A 61 -4.31 6.33 -12.43
CA LEU A 61 -5.08 7.15 -13.38
C LEU A 61 -4.19 7.56 -14.56
N PRO A 62 -4.76 7.78 -15.75
CA PRO A 62 -4.08 8.54 -16.79
C PRO A 62 -3.62 9.91 -16.24
N PRO A 63 -2.49 10.47 -16.72
CA PRO A 63 -1.94 11.71 -16.16
C PRO A 63 -2.93 12.88 -16.11
N ASP A 64 -3.73 13.07 -17.16
CA ASP A 64 -4.70 14.17 -17.23
C ASP A 64 -5.90 13.97 -16.27
N GLU A 65 -6.25 12.73 -15.96
CA GLU A 65 -7.24 12.42 -14.92
C GLU A 65 -6.66 12.61 -13.52
N PHE A 66 -5.41 12.20 -13.29
CA PHE A 66 -4.71 12.42 -12.03
C PHE A 66 -4.56 13.91 -11.70
N ASP A 67 -4.21 14.73 -12.69
CA ASP A 67 -4.07 16.18 -12.52
C ASP A 67 -5.39 16.88 -12.14
N ARG A 68 -6.54 16.24 -12.38
CA ARG A 68 -7.89 16.76 -12.07
C ARG A 68 -8.51 16.19 -10.80
N TRP A 69 -7.91 15.18 -10.18
CA TRP A 69 -8.45 14.44 -9.03
C TRP A 69 -8.22 15.17 -7.71
#